data_AF-A0A7J6QCF5-F1
#
_entry.id   AF-A0A7J6QCF5-F1
#
_cell.length_a   1.000
_cell.length_b   1.000
_cell.length_c   1.000
_cell.angle_alpha   90.00
_cell.angle_beta   90.00
_cell.angle_gamma   90.00
#
_symmetry.space_group_name_H-M   'P 1'
#
loop_
_entity.id
_entity.type
_entity.pdbx_description
1 polymer ?
#
loop_
_entity_poly.entity_id
_entity_poly.type
_entity_poly.pdbx_seq_one_letter_code
_entity_poly.pdbx_strand_id
1 'polypeptide(L)'
;IVITNRSELQYYLSLNNTQLPIESQMLSALPDMINAEMALGTIASRDDAVRWLGYTYLHVRMMKAPQLYGVPMGDEEGNPRDDPKLIQHRVNLCHAAMTMLDKNGLVKYDKRTGQCHITALGRVAAHYYIKYPSMAVYNQHLKPRMSDIELLRLFSLSSEFKYIPVREEEKVELSKLVEKVPIPVKGGAEETGSKINVLLQAYISRLPLEGFALQADMVYVEQSAGRIFRALFEIALRRGWADLAKKALLWSKVVEKRFWSVQTPLRHFKEIPEDILRKIEKKDIRFEQYYDYKPHEIGELLRAPKL
;
A
#
# COMPACT_ATOMS: atom_id res chain seq x y z
N ILE A 1 -21.74 -15.81 24.42
CA ILE A 1 -22.33 -14.53 24.91
C ILE A 1 -21.50 -13.41 24.26
N VAL A 2 -22.14 -12.44 23.61
CA VAL A 2 -21.48 -11.26 22.99
C VAL A 2 -21.81 -10.02 23.82
N ILE A 3 -20.80 -9.24 24.21
CA ILE A 3 -20.98 -7.97 24.92
C ILE A 3 -20.77 -6.84 23.90
N THR A 4 -21.77 -5.98 23.72
CA THR A 4 -21.77 -4.92 22.70
C THR A 4 -22.67 -3.75 23.10
N ASN A 5 -22.55 -2.63 22.39
CA ASN A 5 -23.45 -1.48 22.54
C ASN A 5 -24.86 -1.81 22.04
N ARG A 6 -25.88 -1.14 22.61
CA ARG A 6 -27.29 -1.35 22.23
C ARG A 6 -27.57 -1.06 20.75
N SER A 7 -26.85 -0.11 20.13
CA SER A 7 -26.98 0.22 18.70
C SER A 7 -26.63 -0.97 17.79
N GLU A 8 -25.60 -1.72 18.15
CA GLU A 8 -25.09 -2.86 17.36
C GLU A 8 -25.81 -4.17 17.67
N LEU A 9 -26.71 -4.19 18.65
CA LEU A 9 -27.41 -5.41 19.06
C LEU A 9 -28.13 -6.07 17.88
N GLN A 10 -28.86 -5.29 17.08
CA GLN A 10 -29.57 -5.81 15.90
C GLN A 10 -28.63 -6.40 14.85
N TYR A 11 -27.46 -5.79 14.66
CA TYR A 11 -26.44 -6.30 13.74
C TYR A 11 -25.93 -7.69 14.20
N TYR A 12 -25.53 -7.83 15.46
CA TYR A 12 -25.04 -9.10 15.99
C TYR A 12 -26.12 -10.18 16.11
N LEU A 13 -27.35 -9.80 16.41
CA LEU A 13 -28.50 -10.72 16.38
C LEU A 13 -28.74 -11.24 14.96
N SER A 14 -28.72 -10.35 13.96
CA SER A 14 -28.89 -10.72 12.56
C SER A 14 -27.75 -11.62 12.07
N LEU A 15 -26.52 -11.32 12.47
CA LEU A 15 -25.33 -12.12 12.13
C LEU A 15 -25.41 -13.54 12.70
N ASN A 16 -25.74 -13.68 14.00
CA ASN A 16 -25.81 -14.99 14.65
C ASN A 16 -27.01 -15.83 14.21
N ASN A 17 -28.10 -15.18 13.81
CA ASN A 17 -29.31 -15.86 13.35
C ASN A 17 -29.35 -16.07 11.83
N THR A 18 -28.22 -15.92 11.12
CA THR A 18 -28.13 -16.08 9.65
C THR A 18 -29.07 -15.16 8.84
N GLN A 19 -29.41 -14.00 9.41
CA GLN A 19 -30.31 -13.00 8.81
C GLN A 19 -29.54 -11.87 8.11
N LEU A 20 -28.22 -11.78 8.27
CA LEU A 20 -27.40 -10.79 7.58
C LEU A 20 -27.01 -11.30 6.18
N PRO A 21 -27.51 -10.71 5.09
CA PRO A 21 -27.15 -11.13 3.74
C PRO A 21 -25.69 -10.79 3.43
N ILE A 22 -25.00 -11.71 2.78
CA ILE A 22 -23.65 -11.46 2.25
C ILE A 22 -23.79 -10.62 0.98
N GLU A 23 -23.11 -9.47 0.94
CA GLU A 23 -23.14 -8.52 -0.19
C GLU A 23 -21.76 -8.32 -0.79
N SER A 24 -21.71 -7.95 -2.08
CA SER A 24 -20.47 -7.74 -2.81
C SER A 24 -19.90 -6.33 -2.61
N GLN A 25 -18.65 -6.24 -2.14
CA GLN A 25 -17.91 -4.97 -2.01
C GLN A 25 -17.01 -4.66 -3.22
N MET A 26 -17.08 -5.49 -4.26
CA MET A 26 -16.17 -5.46 -5.42
C MET A 26 -16.26 -4.16 -6.20
N LEU A 27 -17.41 -3.47 -6.21
CA LEU A 27 -17.61 -2.24 -6.98
C LEU A 27 -16.57 -1.16 -6.64
N SER A 28 -16.20 -1.03 -5.37
CA SER A 28 -15.22 -0.06 -4.88
C SER A 28 -13.79 -0.33 -5.38
N ALA A 29 -13.46 -1.60 -5.66
CA ALA A 29 -12.15 -2.05 -6.10
C ALA A 29 -12.13 -2.46 -7.59
N LEU A 30 -13.24 -2.25 -8.31
CA LEU A 30 -13.41 -2.71 -9.69
C LEU A 30 -12.29 -2.22 -10.64
N PRO A 31 -11.84 -0.94 -10.58
CA PRO A 31 -10.72 -0.50 -11.43
C PRO A 31 -9.43 -1.28 -11.16
N ASP A 32 -9.07 -1.50 -9.89
CA ASP A 32 -7.85 -2.23 -9.53
C ASP A 32 -7.92 -3.70 -9.96
N MET A 33 -9.08 -4.35 -9.82
CA MET A 33 -9.31 -5.72 -10.26
C MET A 33 -9.23 -5.86 -11.78
N ILE A 34 -9.85 -4.95 -12.53
CA ILE A 34 -9.74 -4.94 -14.01
C ILE A 34 -8.27 -4.73 -14.43
N ASN A 35 -7.54 -3.82 -13.80
CA ASN A 35 -6.13 -3.61 -14.09
C ASN A 35 -5.28 -4.87 -13.82
N ALA A 36 -5.59 -5.62 -12.75
CA ALA A 36 -4.91 -6.88 -12.45
C ALA A 36 -5.16 -7.95 -13.53
N GLU A 37 -6.40 -8.13 -13.96
CA GLU A 37 -6.75 -9.08 -15.03
C GLU A 37 -6.18 -8.69 -16.39
N MET A 38 -6.08 -7.39 -16.67
CA MET A 38 -5.36 -6.89 -17.84
C MET A 38 -3.85 -7.17 -17.75
N ALA A 39 -3.27 -7.16 -16.55
CA ALA A 39 -1.85 -7.48 -16.36
C ALA A 39 -1.55 -8.96 -16.59
N LEU A 40 -2.50 -9.83 -16.22
CA LEU A 40 -2.47 -11.27 -16.47
C LEU A 40 -2.76 -11.63 -17.94
N GLY A 41 -3.41 -10.74 -18.69
CA GLY A 41 -3.78 -10.96 -20.08
C GLY A 41 -5.15 -11.60 -20.28
N THR A 42 -5.96 -11.75 -19.22
CA THR A 42 -7.34 -12.23 -19.28
C THR A 42 -8.26 -11.25 -20.01
N ILE A 43 -8.02 -9.95 -19.83
CA ILE A 43 -8.81 -8.86 -20.40
C ILE A 43 -7.96 -8.08 -21.41
N ALA A 44 -8.37 -8.07 -22.68
CA ALA A 44 -7.76 -7.25 -23.73
C ALA A 44 -8.72 -6.18 -24.28
N SER A 45 -10.03 -6.36 -24.10
CA SER A 45 -11.07 -5.45 -24.56
C SER A 45 -12.15 -5.21 -23.50
N ARG A 46 -12.96 -4.18 -23.71
CA ARG A 46 -14.16 -3.90 -22.91
C ARG A 46 -15.09 -5.10 -22.86
N ASP A 47 -15.27 -5.80 -23.98
CA ASP A 47 -16.18 -6.93 -24.06
C ASP A 47 -15.66 -8.13 -23.25
N ASP A 48 -14.34 -8.32 -23.19
CA ASP A 48 -13.71 -9.29 -22.27
C ASP A 48 -13.96 -8.92 -20.82
N ALA A 49 -13.83 -7.65 -20.45
CA ALA A 49 -14.09 -7.19 -19.09
C ALA A 49 -15.56 -7.37 -18.69
N VAL A 50 -16.48 -7.15 -19.62
CA VAL A 50 -17.92 -7.37 -19.43
C VAL A 50 -18.22 -8.86 -19.23
N ARG A 51 -17.55 -9.74 -19.99
CA ARG A 51 -17.64 -11.19 -19.80
C ARG A 51 -17.06 -11.62 -18.45
N TRP A 52 -15.87 -11.14 -18.10
CA TRP A 52 -15.21 -11.37 -16.82
C TRP A 52 -16.11 -10.96 -15.64
N LEU A 53 -16.70 -9.76 -15.70
CA LEU A 53 -17.61 -9.25 -14.67
C LEU A 53 -18.83 -10.18 -14.49
N GLY A 54 -19.26 -10.86 -15.55
CA GLY A 54 -20.31 -11.87 -15.51
C GLY A 54 -20.01 -13.11 -14.65
N TYR A 55 -18.73 -13.45 -14.42
CA TYR A 55 -18.33 -14.57 -13.57
C TYR A 55 -18.21 -14.19 -12.09
N THR A 56 -18.42 -12.91 -11.74
CA THR A 56 -18.17 -12.41 -10.39
C THR A 56 -19.38 -12.55 -9.48
N TYR A 57 -19.12 -12.59 -8.17
CA TYR A 57 -20.18 -12.53 -7.16
C TYR A 57 -21.00 -11.23 -7.24
N LEU A 58 -20.37 -10.12 -7.67
CA LEU A 58 -21.07 -8.85 -7.90
C LEU A 58 -22.20 -9.00 -8.93
N HIS A 59 -21.96 -9.68 -10.05
CA HIS A 59 -23.00 -9.91 -11.05
C HIS A 59 -24.17 -10.72 -10.49
N VAL A 60 -23.90 -11.80 -9.76
CA VAL A 60 -24.95 -12.61 -9.13
C VAL A 60 -25.79 -11.78 -8.15
N ARG A 61 -25.15 -10.91 -7.34
CA ARG A 61 -25.87 -10.03 -6.40
C ARG A 61 -26.65 -8.93 -7.11
N MET A 62 -26.11 -8.31 -8.16
CA MET A 62 -26.84 -7.32 -8.97
C MET A 62 -28.10 -7.91 -9.63
N MET A 63 -28.06 -9.19 -10.01
CA MET A 63 -29.23 -9.89 -10.56
C MET A 63 -30.31 -10.12 -9.50
N LYS A 64 -29.91 -10.54 -8.28
CA LYS A 64 -30.82 -10.86 -7.18
C LYS A 64 -31.38 -9.64 -6.44
N ALA A 65 -30.58 -8.59 -6.27
CA ALA A 65 -30.93 -7.39 -5.50
C ALA A 65 -30.53 -6.10 -6.26
N PRO A 66 -31.08 -5.84 -7.45
CA PRO A 66 -30.65 -4.74 -8.34
C PRO A 66 -30.68 -3.35 -7.69
N GLN A 67 -31.70 -3.04 -6.89
CA GLN A 67 -31.83 -1.74 -6.21
C GLN A 67 -30.63 -1.41 -5.32
N LEU A 68 -30.09 -2.39 -4.59
CA LEU A 68 -28.96 -2.19 -3.68
C LEU A 68 -27.68 -1.76 -4.43
N TYR A 69 -27.57 -2.17 -5.70
CA TYR A 69 -26.42 -1.88 -6.56
C TYR A 69 -26.70 -0.75 -7.56
N GLY A 70 -27.78 0.03 -7.38
CA GLY A 70 -28.12 1.15 -8.24
C GLY A 70 -28.56 0.75 -9.65
N VAL A 71 -29.04 -0.48 -9.83
CA VAL A 71 -29.61 -0.97 -11.10
C VAL A 71 -31.11 -0.64 -11.13
N PRO A 72 -31.61 0.04 -12.19
CA PRO A 72 -33.05 0.31 -12.35
C PRO A 72 -33.88 -0.98 -12.37
N MET A 73 -35.04 -0.97 -11.73
CA MET A 73 -35.92 -2.16 -11.61
C MET A 73 -36.79 -2.44 -12.85
N GLY A 74 -36.82 -1.51 -13.80
CA GLY A 74 -37.75 -1.49 -14.94
C GLY A 74 -38.42 -0.12 -15.05
N ASP A 75 -39.32 0.05 -16.01
CA ASP A 75 -40.10 1.28 -16.17
C ASP A 75 -41.11 1.43 -15.02
N GLU A 76 -41.56 2.66 -14.75
CA GLU A 76 -42.55 2.98 -13.69
C GLU A 76 -43.88 2.22 -13.86
N GLU A 77 -44.14 1.68 -15.05
CA GLU A 77 -45.34 0.94 -15.44
C GLU A 77 -45.26 -0.57 -15.17
N GLY A 78 -44.17 -1.07 -14.59
CA GLY A 78 -44.02 -2.48 -14.21
C GLY A 78 -43.56 -3.40 -15.35
N ASN A 79 -43.06 -2.84 -16.44
CA ASN A 79 -42.49 -3.60 -17.54
C ASN A 79 -41.14 -4.24 -17.15
N PRO A 80 -40.82 -5.45 -17.67
CA PRO A 80 -39.52 -6.07 -17.48
C PRO A 80 -38.41 -5.13 -17.96
N ARG A 81 -37.29 -5.12 -17.24
CA ARG A 81 -36.10 -4.34 -17.62
C ARG A 81 -35.69 -4.64 -19.06
N ASP A 82 -35.38 -3.61 -19.84
CA ASP A 82 -34.81 -3.74 -21.19
C ASP A 82 -33.47 -4.48 -21.23
N ASP A 83 -32.78 -4.60 -20.08
CA ASP A 83 -31.52 -5.34 -19.92
C ASP A 83 -31.64 -6.49 -18.90
N PRO A 84 -32.31 -7.62 -19.24
CA PRO A 84 -32.54 -8.72 -18.30
C PRO A 84 -31.25 -9.36 -17.77
N LYS A 85 -30.15 -9.30 -18.54
CA LYS A 85 -28.84 -9.89 -18.20
C LYS A 85 -27.84 -8.86 -17.66
N LEU A 86 -28.26 -7.61 -17.47
CA LEU A 86 -27.40 -6.50 -17.04
C LEU A 86 -26.16 -6.29 -17.93
N ILE A 87 -26.24 -6.63 -19.21
CA ILE A 87 -25.13 -6.49 -20.17
C ILE A 87 -24.76 -5.01 -20.30
N GLN A 88 -25.72 -4.14 -20.57
CA GLN A 88 -25.49 -2.70 -20.72
C GLN A 88 -25.03 -2.07 -19.41
N HIS A 89 -25.60 -2.49 -18.28
CA HIS A 89 -25.14 -2.02 -16.98
C HIS A 89 -23.66 -2.39 -16.71
N ARG A 90 -23.26 -3.63 -17.01
CA ARG A 90 -21.85 -4.07 -16.91
C ARG A 90 -20.96 -3.30 -17.89
N VAL A 91 -21.42 -3.03 -19.11
CA VAL A 91 -20.69 -2.19 -20.08
C VAL A 91 -20.40 -0.82 -19.49
N ASN A 92 -21.39 -0.18 -18.85
CA ASN A 92 -21.23 1.12 -18.21
C ASN A 92 -20.22 1.08 -17.06
N LEU A 93 -20.31 0.06 -16.19
CA LEU A 93 -19.36 -0.15 -15.09
C LEU A 93 -17.92 -0.35 -15.59
N CYS A 94 -17.72 -1.26 -16.54
CA CYS A 94 -16.42 -1.52 -17.14
C CYS A 94 -15.87 -0.28 -17.86
N HIS A 95 -16.71 0.44 -18.61
CA HIS A 95 -16.31 1.67 -19.30
C HIS A 95 -15.88 2.76 -18.31
N ALA A 96 -16.62 2.96 -17.22
CA ALA A 96 -16.27 3.92 -16.18
C ALA A 96 -14.94 3.56 -15.50
N ALA A 97 -14.76 2.29 -15.13
CA ALA A 97 -13.53 1.81 -14.51
C ALA A 97 -12.32 1.93 -15.45
N MET A 98 -12.46 1.54 -16.73
CA MET A 98 -11.40 1.67 -17.73
C MET A 98 -11.05 3.13 -18.02
N THR A 99 -12.05 4.01 -18.09
CA THR A 99 -11.81 5.46 -18.27
C THR A 99 -11.06 6.04 -17.07
N MET A 100 -11.32 5.55 -15.86
CA MET A 100 -10.60 5.95 -14.66
C MET A 100 -9.15 5.46 -14.67
N LEU A 101 -8.90 4.21 -15.09
CA LEU A 101 -7.55 3.67 -15.25
C LEU A 101 -6.74 4.43 -16.33
N ASP A 102 -7.40 4.77 -17.44
CA ASP A 102 -6.83 5.53 -18.55
C ASP A 102 -6.43 6.95 -18.12
N LYS A 103 -7.32 7.66 -17.40
CA LYS A 103 -7.04 8.98 -16.84
C LYS A 103 -5.81 8.98 -15.91
N ASN A 104 -5.58 7.90 -15.18
CA ASN A 104 -4.45 7.76 -14.25
C ASN A 104 -3.19 7.16 -14.90
N GLY A 105 -3.24 6.81 -16.19
CA GLY A 105 -2.10 6.31 -16.97
C GLY A 105 -1.74 4.84 -16.72
N LEU A 106 -2.64 4.05 -16.11
CA LEU A 106 -2.41 2.62 -15.86
C LEU A 106 -2.74 1.76 -17.09
N VAL A 107 -3.70 2.19 -17.88
CA VAL A 107 -4.17 1.52 -19.10
C VAL A 107 -4.25 2.56 -20.22
N LYS A 108 -4.07 2.14 -21.47
CA LYS A 108 -4.45 2.91 -22.66
C LYS A 108 -5.77 2.37 -23.18
N TYR A 109 -6.83 3.15 -23.05
CA TYR A 109 -8.18 2.71 -23.42
C TYR A 109 -8.71 3.46 -24.64
N ASP A 110 -8.97 2.74 -25.73
CA ASP A 110 -9.66 3.30 -26.90
C ASP A 110 -11.18 3.20 -26.69
N LYS A 111 -11.83 4.34 -26.44
CA LYS A 111 -13.27 4.43 -26.19
C LYS A 111 -14.13 4.02 -27.39
N ARG A 112 -13.61 4.15 -28.62
CA ARG A 112 -14.36 3.85 -29.84
C ARG A 112 -14.32 2.36 -30.15
N THR A 113 -13.13 1.76 -30.14
CA THR A 113 -12.95 0.34 -30.46
C THR A 113 -13.16 -0.57 -29.26
N GLY A 114 -13.09 -0.04 -28.04
CA GLY A 114 -13.16 -0.81 -26.81
C GLY A 114 -11.87 -1.59 -26.51
N GLN A 115 -10.80 -1.38 -27.27
CA GLN A 115 -9.51 -2.05 -27.06
C GLN A 115 -8.73 -1.43 -25.90
N CYS A 116 -8.08 -2.26 -25.11
CA CYS A 116 -7.39 -1.85 -23.89
C CYS A 116 -5.97 -2.43 -23.86
N HIS A 117 -4.97 -1.58 -23.66
CA HIS A 117 -3.58 -2.00 -23.52
C HIS A 117 -3.03 -1.59 -22.18
N ILE A 118 -2.51 -2.54 -21.41
CA ILE A 118 -1.91 -2.21 -20.11
C ILE A 118 -0.59 -1.47 -20.27
N THR A 119 -0.38 -0.42 -19.46
CA THR A 119 0.90 0.30 -19.43
C THR A 119 1.90 -0.38 -18.49
N ALA A 120 3.16 0.01 -18.57
CA ALA A 120 4.16 -0.42 -17.60
C ALA A 120 3.77 -0.03 -16.16
N LEU A 121 3.10 1.11 -15.98
CA LEU A 121 2.60 1.57 -14.68
C LEU A 121 1.48 0.67 -14.17
N GLY A 122 0.53 0.30 -15.03
CA GLY A 122 -0.55 -0.65 -14.68
C GLY A 122 -0.01 -2.01 -14.25
N ARG A 123 1.04 -2.52 -14.93
CA ARG A 123 1.71 -3.77 -14.55
C ARG A 123 2.34 -3.70 -13.15
N VAL A 124 3.01 -2.60 -12.83
CA VAL A 124 3.58 -2.39 -11.49
C VAL A 124 2.48 -2.32 -10.43
N ALA A 125 1.39 -1.61 -10.71
CA ALA A 125 0.24 -1.52 -9.81
C ALA A 125 -0.35 -2.90 -9.47
N ALA A 126 -0.58 -3.72 -10.51
CA ALA A 126 -1.09 -5.07 -10.37
C ALA A 126 -0.14 -5.99 -9.59
N HIS A 127 1.17 -5.94 -9.91
CA HIS A 127 2.15 -6.83 -9.30
C HIS A 127 2.35 -6.59 -7.79
N TYR A 128 2.25 -5.33 -7.34
CA TYR A 128 2.43 -4.95 -5.93
C TYR A 128 1.14 -4.61 -5.19
N TYR A 129 -0.02 -4.89 -5.80
CA TYR A 129 -1.35 -4.62 -5.24
C TYR A 129 -1.58 -3.15 -4.84
N ILE A 130 -1.02 -2.20 -5.60
CA ILE A 130 -1.11 -0.77 -5.29
C ILE A 130 -2.36 -0.19 -5.95
N LYS A 131 -3.16 0.56 -5.19
CA LYS A 131 -4.39 1.17 -5.72
C LYS A 131 -4.07 2.19 -6.82
N TYR A 132 -4.93 2.27 -7.83
CA TYR A 132 -4.78 3.22 -8.94
C TYR A 132 -4.63 4.69 -8.50
N PRO A 133 -5.25 5.21 -7.41
CA PRO A 133 -5.04 6.60 -7.00
C PRO A 133 -3.61 6.83 -6.48
N SER A 134 -3.02 5.86 -5.77
CA SER A 134 -1.62 5.96 -5.30
C SER A 134 -0.66 5.98 -6.48
N MET A 135 -0.91 5.14 -7.49
CA MET A 135 -0.12 5.13 -8.72
C MET A 135 -0.20 6.45 -9.48
N ALA A 136 -1.36 7.12 -9.47
CA ALA A 136 -1.52 8.45 -10.05
C ALA A 136 -0.68 9.50 -9.31
N VAL A 137 -0.72 9.48 -7.97
CA VAL A 137 0.11 10.35 -7.10
C VAL A 137 1.59 10.12 -7.40
N TYR A 138 2.05 8.87 -7.51
CA TYR A 138 3.43 8.57 -7.86
C TYR A 138 3.77 9.07 -9.27
N ASN A 139 2.90 8.83 -10.25
CA ASN A 139 3.14 9.27 -11.62
C ASN A 139 3.34 10.79 -11.72
N GLN A 140 2.55 11.56 -10.95
CA GLN A 140 2.59 13.03 -10.93
C GLN A 140 3.79 13.61 -10.16
N HIS A 141 4.15 13.01 -9.01
CA HIS A 141 5.09 13.63 -8.08
C HIS A 141 6.50 13.03 -8.10
N LEU A 142 6.68 11.84 -8.68
CA LEU A 142 7.99 11.18 -8.74
C LEU A 142 8.92 11.94 -9.70
N LYS A 143 10.12 12.30 -9.23
CA LYS A 143 11.14 13.02 -10.00
C LYS A 143 12.47 12.25 -10.03
N PRO A 144 13.32 12.40 -11.06
CA PRO A 144 14.57 11.64 -11.17
C PRO A 144 15.52 11.79 -9.98
N ARG A 145 15.55 12.97 -9.34
CA ARG A 145 16.46 13.34 -8.25
C ARG A 145 15.69 13.74 -6.99
N MET A 146 14.96 12.80 -6.39
CA MET A 146 14.32 13.05 -5.09
C MET A 146 15.27 12.77 -3.93
N SER A 147 15.18 13.59 -2.90
CA SER A 147 15.76 13.35 -1.57
C SER A 147 14.97 12.31 -0.79
N ASP A 148 15.56 11.75 0.27
CA ASP A 148 14.84 10.81 1.16
C ASP A 148 13.64 11.46 1.85
N ILE A 149 13.76 12.75 2.17
CA ILE A 149 12.65 13.56 2.73
C ILE A 149 11.47 13.61 1.75
N GLU A 150 11.74 13.88 0.47
CA GLU A 150 10.69 13.93 -0.55
C GLU A 150 10.10 12.56 -0.84
N LEU A 151 10.93 11.51 -0.84
CA LEU A 151 10.49 10.14 -1.07
C LEU A 151 9.58 9.64 0.05
N LEU A 152 9.93 9.90 1.31
CA LEU A 152 9.08 9.60 2.46
C LEU A 152 7.77 10.41 2.45
N ARG A 153 7.85 11.69 2.05
CA ARG A 153 6.64 12.49 1.88
C ARG A 153 5.72 11.91 0.80
N LEU A 154 6.28 11.47 -0.33
CA LEU A 154 5.50 10.82 -1.39
C LEU A 154 4.87 9.51 -0.91
N PHE A 155 5.63 8.69 -0.17
CA PHE A 155 5.13 7.49 0.47
C PHE A 155 3.92 7.78 1.38
N SER A 156 3.98 8.84 2.19
CA SER A 156 2.87 9.21 3.06
C SER A 156 1.61 9.67 2.33
N LEU A 157 1.68 10.04 1.05
CA LEU A 157 0.52 10.45 0.24
C LEU A 157 -0.22 9.27 -0.39
N SER A 158 0.19 8.03 -0.11
CA SER A 158 -0.42 6.82 -0.65
C SER A 158 -1.88 6.68 -0.19
N SER A 159 -2.79 6.35 -1.10
CA SER A 159 -4.21 6.18 -0.81
C SER A 159 -4.54 4.98 0.09
N GLU A 160 -3.57 4.07 0.26
CA GLU A 160 -3.56 3.05 1.30
C GLU A 160 -3.77 3.65 2.69
N PHE A 161 -3.21 4.82 2.96
CA PHE A 161 -3.23 5.45 4.27
C PHE A 161 -4.34 6.49 4.45
N LYS A 162 -5.24 6.62 3.46
CA LYS A 162 -6.31 7.63 3.44
C LYS A 162 -7.19 7.61 4.70
N TYR A 163 -7.38 6.44 5.30
CA TYR A 163 -8.28 6.24 6.44
C TYR A 163 -7.57 6.21 7.79
N ILE A 164 -6.27 6.56 7.87
CA ILE A 164 -5.57 6.69 9.14
C ILE A 164 -5.82 8.11 9.67
N PRO A 165 -6.62 8.29 10.73
CA PRO A 165 -6.84 9.60 11.31
C PRO A 165 -5.64 10.01 12.16
N VAL A 166 -5.45 11.32 12.34
CA VAL A 166 -4.65 11.85 13.45
C VAL A 166 -5.61 12.12 14.61
N ARG A 167 -5.35 11.52 15.76
CA ARG A 167 -6.19 11.67 16.98
C ARG A 167 -5.54 12.67 17.93
N GLU A 168 -6.33 13.35 18.76
CA GLU A 168 -5.80 14.39 19.67
C GLU A 168 -4.88 13.78 20.73
N GLU A 169 -5.25 12.62 21.27
CA GLU A 169 -4.55 11.93 22.35
C GLU A 169 -3.13 11.46 21.98
N GLU A 170 -2.86 11.24 20.69
CA GLU A 170 -1.55 10.78 20.17
C GLU A 170 -0.64 11.94 19.74
N LYS A 171 -1.12 13.20 19.67
CA LYS A 171 -0.33 14.35 19.17
C LYS A 171 0.92 14.63 20.00
N VAL A 172 0.82 14.47 21.33
CA VAL A 172 1.95 14.69 22.25
C VAL A 172 3.03 13.62 22.02
N GLU A 173 2.61 12.36 21.84
CA GLU A 173 3.53 11.26 21.54
C GLU A 173 4.17 11.45 20.16
N LEU A 174 3.37 11.81 19.13
CA LEU A 174 3.86 12.09 17.79
C LEU A 174 4.89 13.22 17.76
N SER A 175 4.65 14.31 18.49
CA SER A 175 5.59 15.45 18.57
C SER A 175 6.95 15.01 19.16
N LYS A 176 6.93 14.18 20.20
CA LYS A 176 8.16 13.61 20.78
C LYS A 176 8.88 12.65 19.82
N LEU A 177 8.13 11.94 18.97
CA LEU A 177 8.71 11.03 17.97
C LEU A 177 9.35 11.80 16.81
N VAL A 178 8.74 12.90 16.36
CA VAL A 178 9.28 13.77 15.29
C VAL A 178 10.70 14.24 15.61
N GLU A 179 11.01 14.52 16.87
CA GLU A 179 12.35 14.94 17.32
C GLU A 179 13.38 13.79 17.34
N LYS A 180 12.92 12.53 17.39
CA LYS A 180 13.77 11.34 17.52
C LYS A 180 14.02 10.61 16.20
N VAL A 181 13.21 10.87 15.17
CA VAL A 181 13.36 10.21 13.87
C VAL A 181 14.54 10.81 13.09
N PRO A 182 15.33 9.98 12.38
CA PRO A 182 16.58 10.45 11.78
C PRO A 182 16.38 11.33 10.54
N ILE A 183 15.25 11.21 9.83
CA ILE A 183 14.98 11.99 8.62
C ILE A 183 13.94 13.06 8.92
N PRO A 184 14.24 14.35 8.67
CA PRO A 184 13.31 15.43 8.95
C PRO A 184 11.96 15.25 8.25
N VAL A 185 10.88 15.38 9.03
CA VAL A 185 9.52 15.32 8.52
C VAL A 185 9.03 16.75 8.27
N LYS A 186 8.59 17.03 7.04
CA LYS A 186 7.99 18.33 6.69
C LYS A 186 6.48 18.27 6.89
N GLY A 187 5.92 19.14 7.72
CA GLY A 187 4.49 19.24 8.01
C GLY A 187 4.22 19.35 9.52
N GLY A 188 2.98 19.64 9.90
CA GLY A 188 2.55 19.64 11.31
C GLY A 188 2.29 18.22 11.83
N ALA A 189 2.32 18.02 13.16
CA ALA A 189 1.91 16.76 13.81
C ALA A 189 0.42 16.43 13.59
N GLU A 190 -0.36 17.46 13.22
CA GLU A 190 -1.78 17.40 12.83
C GLU A 190 -2.01 16.67 11.49
N GLU A 191 -1.00 16.62 10.63
CA GLU A 191 -1.15 16.10 9.27
C GLU A 191 -0.98 14.58 9.24
N THR A 192 -1.95 13.88 8.63
CA THR A 192 -1.88 12.43 8.40
C THR A 192 -0.56 12.02 7.71
N GLY A 193 -0.08 12.84 6.77
CA GLY A 193 1.18 12.58 6.08
C GLY A 193 2.40 12.55 7.00
N SER A 194 2.46 13.48 7.96
CA SER A 194 3.50 13.53 8.98
C SER A 194 3.43 12.31 9.89
N LYS A 195 2.22 11.95 10.36
CA LYS A 195 1.99 10.76 11.18
C LYS A 195 2.53 9.50 10.49
N ILE A 196 2.13 9.23 9.25
CA ILE A 196 2.58 8.04 8.50
C ILE A 196 4.11 8.01 8.36
N ASN A 197 4.72 9.16 8.07
CA ASN A 197 6.17 9.27 7.91
C ASN A 197 6.89 8.94 9.22
N VAL A 198 6.48 9.58 10.32
CA VAL A 198 7.05 9.36 11.66
C VAL A 198 6.89 7.90 12.08
N LEU A 199 5.71 7.31 11.85
CA LEU A 199 5.45 5.90 12.20
C LEU A 199 6.36 4.93 11.45
N LEU A 200 6.57 5.14 10.15
CA LEU A 200 7.50 4.32 9.38
C LEU A 200 8.94 4.43 9.92
N GLN A 201 9.40 5.65 10.20
CA GLN A 201 10.73 5.86 10.74
C GLN A 201 10.88 5.29 12.16
N ALA A 202 9.86 5.44 13.02
CA ALA A 202 9.82 4.86 14.35
C ALA A 202 9.86 3.33 14.31
N TYR A 203 9.17 2.71 13.34
CA TYR A 203 9.23 1.26 13.10
C TYR A 203 10.67 0.79 12.81
N ILE A 204 11.35 1.45 11.87
CA ILE A 204 12.72 1.12 11.45
C ILE A 204 13.70 1.33 12.62
N SER A 205 13.56 2.44 13.33
CA SER A 205 14.37 2.79 14.52
C SER A 205 14.05 1.98 15.77
N ARG A 206 13.00 1.13 15.74
CA ARG A 206 12.54 0.34 16.89
C ARG A 206 12.24 1.21 18.12
N LEU A 207 11.68 2.40 17.89
CA LEU A 207 11.26 3.28 18.97
C LEU A 207 10.05 2.66 19.70
N PRO A 208 9.99 2.74 21.04
CA PRO A 208 8.82 2.31 21.77
C PRO A 208 7.66 3.30 21.54
N LEU A 209 6.46 2.75 21.36
CA LEU A 209 5.21 3.49 21.30
C LEU A 209 4.36 3.12 22.51
N GLU A 210 3.73 4.08 23.16
CA GLU A 210 2.86 3.89 24.34
C GLU A 210 1.40 3.65 23.92
N GLY A 211 0.91 4.37 22.90
CA GLY A 211 -0.48 4.27 22.44
C GLY A 211 -0.78 3.00 21.65
N PHE A 212 -1.74 2.18 22.11
CA PHE A 212 -2.19 0.98 21.39
C PHE A 212 -2.70 1.28 19.97
N ALA A 213 -3.51 2.33 19.80
CA ALA A 213 -4.01 2.74 18.49
C ALA A 213 -2.88 3.15 17.55
N LEU A 214 -1.86 3.83 18.08
CA LEU A 214 -0.69 4.27 17.32
C LEU A 214 0.20 3.08 16.90
N GLN A 215 0.34 2.08 17.77
CA GLN A 215 1.01 0.81 17.42
C GLN A 215 0.27 0.07 16.30
N ALA A 216 -1.06 0.00 16.34
CA ALA A 216 -1.85 -0.62 15.27
C ALA A 216 -1.67 0.12 13.93
N ASP A 217 -1.70 1.45 13.96
CA ASP A 217 -1.45 2.27 12.76
C ASP A 217 -0.02 2.05 12.22
N MET A 218 0.98 1.94 13.10
CA MET A 218 2.36 1.63 12.70
C MET A 218 2.47 0.29 11.98
N VAL A 219 1.82 -0.76 12.49
CA VAL A 219 1.79 -2.09 11.87
C VAL A 219 1.14 -2.02 10.48
N TYR A 220 0.04 -1.29 10.34
CA TYR A 220 -0.62 -1.12 9.04
C TYR A 220 0.26 -0.38 8.02
N VAL A 221 0.96 0.67 8.46
CA VAL A 221 1.93 1.41 7.63
C VAL A 221 3.06 0.50 7.17
N GLU A 222 3.63 -0.29 8.08
CA GLU A 222 4.72 -1.22 7.82
C GLU A 222 4.37 -2.30 6.81
N GLN A 223 3.22 -2.97 7.00
CA GLN A 223 2.75 -4.04 6.12
C GLN A 223 2.53 -3.55 4.68
N SER A 224 2.17 -2.27 4.51
CA SER A 224 2.04 -1.64 3.20
C SER A 224 3.34 -1.06 2.67
N ALA A 225 4.30 -0.71 3.53
CA ALA A 225 5.53 -0.04 3.14
C ALA A 225 6.40 -0.86 2.20
N GLY A 226 6.58 -2.16 2.48
CA GLY A 226 7.42 -3.04 1.66
C GLY A 226 6.99 -3.06 0.18
N ARG A 227 5.69 -3.28 -0.07
CA ARG A 227 5.12 -3.32 -1.42
C ARG A 227 5.09 -1.95 -2.10
N ILE A 228 4.86 -0.86 -1.35
CA ILE A 228 4.89 0.50 -1.90
C ILE A 228 6.31 0.88 -2.35
N PHE A 229 7.34 0.66 -1.53
CA PHE A 229 8.72 0.99 -1.93
C PHE A 229 9.21 0.13 -3.10
N ARG A 230 8.79 -1.14 -3.18
CA ARG A 230 9.07 -1.98 -4.36
C ARG A 230 8.38 -1.46 -5.62
N ALA A 231 7.13 -0.99 -5.51
CA ALA A 231 6.45 -0.33 -6.63
C ALA A 231 7.18 0.95 -7.08
N LEU A 232 7.56 1.82 -6.14
CA LEU A 232 8.33 3.04 -6.43
C LEU A 232 9.69 2.72 -7.10
N PHE A 233 10.37 1.66 -6.64
CA PHE A 233 11.60 1.16 -7.24
C PHE A 233 11.39 0.74 -8.70
N GLU A 234 10.38 -0.09 -8.98
CA GLU A 234 10.09 -0.54 -10.34
C GLU A 234 9.68 0.59 -11.28
N ILE A 235 8.93 1.59 -10.80
CA ILE A 235 8.61 2.80 -11.57
C ILE A 235 9.89 3.55 -11.93
N ALA A 236 10.78 3.77 -10.95
CA ALA A 236 12.05 4.46 -11.16
C ALA A 236 12.97 3.71 -12.14
N LEU A 237 13.05 2.39 -12.01
CA LEU A 237 13.84 1.52 -12.88
C LEU A 237 13.35 1.59 -14.33
N ARG A 238 12.05 1.49 -14.56
CA ARG A 238 11.44 1.55 -15.90
C ARG A 238 11.58 2.92 -16.57
N ARG A 239 11.73 3.98 -15.78
CA ARG A 239 12.00 5.34 -16.26
C ARG A 239 13.49 5.63 -16.47
N GLY A 240 14.38 4.71 -16.11
CA GLY A 240 15.83 4.89 -16.20
C GLY A 240 16.40 5.86 -15.15
N TRP A 241 15.69 6.08 -14.03
CA TRP A 241 16.13 7.00 -12.98
C TRP A 241 17.02 6.27 -11.97
N ALA A 242 18.29 6.06 -12.31
CA ALA A 242 19.23 5.24 -11.54
C ALA A 242 19.36 5.68 -10.07
N ASP A 243 19.51 6.98 -9.81
CA ASP A 243 19.65 7.53 -8.46
C ASP A 243 18.42 7.21 -7.60
N LEU A 244 17.23 7.47 -8.15
CA LEU A 244 15.98 7.19 -7.45
C LEU A 244 15.73 5.69 -7.27
N ALA A 245 16.02 4.88 -8.29
CA ALA A 245 15.89 3.44 -8.21
C ALA A 245 16.78 2.87 -7.09
N LYS A 246 18.04 3.32 -7.01
CA LYS A 246 18.95 2.92 -5.92
C LYS A 246 18.38 3.28 -4.54
N LYS A 247 17.84 4.51 -4.38
CA LYS A 247 17.22 4.94 -3.12
C LYS A 247 15.96 4.15 -2.78
N ALA A 248 15.04 4.00 -3.71
CA ALA A 248 13.79 3.25 -3.48
C ALA A 248 14.06 1.78 -3.15
N LEU A 249 15.06 1.15 -3.80
CA LEU A 249 15.51 -0.19 -3.46
C LEU A 249 16.11 -0.26 -2.04
N LEU A 250 16.92 0.73 -1.68
CA LEU A 250 17.49 0.82 -0.34
C LEU A 250 16.39 0.94 0.72
N TRP A 251 15.40 1.80 0.49
CA TRP A 251 14.23 1.93 1.34
C TRP A 251 13.44 0.64 1.47
N SER A 252 13.23 -0.08 0.36
CA SER A 252 12.58 -1.38 0.44
C SER A 252 13.35 -2.36 1.33
N LYS A 253 14.69 -2.39 1.25
CA LYS A 253 15.52 -3.23 2.12
C LYS A 253 15.47 -2.79 3.58
N VAL A 254 15.55 -1.49 3.83
CA VAL A 254 15.48 -0.89 5.17
C VAL A 254 14.17 -1.24 5.87
N VAL A 255 13.05 -1.16 5.15
CA VAL A 255 11.73 -1.56 5.67
C VAL A 255 11.66 -3.07 5.91
N GLU A 256 12.06 -3.88 4.92
CA GLU A 256 11.97 -5.35 4.99
C GLU A 256 12.86 -5.93 6.10
N LYS A 257 14.06 -5.37 6.30
CA LYS A 257 15.04 -5.85 7.29
C LYS A 257 14.95 -5.12 8.62
N ARG A 258 14.20 -4.01 8.69
CA ARG A 258 13.95 -3.20 9.88
C ARG A 258 15.24 -2.74 10.58
N PHE A 259 16.10 -2.08 9.80
CA PHE A 259 17.24 -1.30 10.27
C PHE A 259 17.72 -0.34 9.16
N TRP A 260 18.39 0.74 9.55
CA TRP A 260 18.83 1.80 8.65
C TRP A 260 20.04 1.41 7.80
N SER A 261 20.17 2.00 6.62
CA SER A 261 21.29 1.72 5.71
C SER A 261 22.67 2.10 6.25
N VAL A 262 22.73 3.02 7.22
CA VAL A 262 23.95 3.43 7.91
C VAL A 262 24.39 2.46 9.01
N GLN A 263 23.51 1.53 9.40
CA GLN A 263 23.79 0.52 10.42
C GLN A 263 24.55 -0.66 9.81
N THR A 264 25.19 -1.45 10.68
CA THR A 264 26.04 -2.56 10.21
C THR A 264 25.22 -3.63 9.50
N PRO A 265 25.67 -4.15 8.33
CA PRO A 265 25.03 -5.29 7.66
C PRO A 265 24.94 -6.55 8.52
N LEU A 266 25.73 -6.64 9.59
CA LEU A 266 25.69 -7.76 10.53
C LEU A 266 24.35 -7.87 11.27
N ARG A 267 23.54 -6.81 11.30
CA ARG A 267 22.16 -6.85 11.83
C ARG A 267 21.25 -7.85 11.11
N HIS A 268 21.63 -8.35 9.94
CA HIS A 268 20.91 -9.45 9.27
C HIS A 268 21.01 -10.79 10.04
N PHE A 269 22.07 -11.00 10.82
CA PHE A 269 22.31 -12.22 11.56
C PHE A 269 21.70 -12.10 12.96
N LYS A 270 20.71 -12.95 13.27
CA LYS A 270 19.98 -12.90 14.54
C LYS A 270 20.78 -13.50 15.70
N GLU A 271 21.81 -14.26 15.37
CA GLU A 271 22.72 -14.93 16.28
C GLU A 271 23.70 -13.96 16.94
N ILE A 272 23.92 -12.78 16.34
CA ILE A 272 24.86 -11.79 16.86
C ILE A 272 24.17 -10.95 17.95
N PRO A 273 24.73 -10.92 19.18
CA PRO A 273 24.17 -10.11 20.26
C PRO A 273 24.12 -8.60 19.94
N GLU A 274 23.05 -7.94 20.37
CA GLU A 274 22.81 -6.51 20.11
C GLU A 274 23.89 -5.59 20.71
N ASP A 275 24.52 -5.99 21.82
CA ASP A 275 25.63 -5.24 22.41
C ASP A 275 26.88 -5.26 21.52
N ILE A 276 27.14 -6.36 20.83
CA ILE A 276 28.24 -6.49 19.86
C ILE A 276 27.94 -5.64 18.62
N LEU A 277 26.71 -5.71 18.09
CA LEU A 277 26.28 -4.88 16.96
C LEU A 277 26.46 -3.40 17.25
N ARG A 278 26.04 -2.94 18.45
CA ARG A 278 26.24 -1.55 18.88
C ARG A 278 27.71 -1.18 19.06
N LYS A 279 28.56 -2.10 19.52
CA LYS A 279 30.01 -1.85 19.61
C LYS A 279 30.63 -1.67 18.23
N ILE A 280 30.23 -2.48 17.25
CA ILE A 280 30.67 -2.37 15.85
C ILE A 280 30.23 -1.02 15.28
N GLU A 281 28.96 -0.64 15.45
CA GLU A 281 28.42 0.63 14.95
C GLU A 281 29.02 1.88 15.60
N LYS A 282 29.52 1.76 16.84
CA LYS A 282 30.27 2.84 17.50
C LYS A 282 31.68 3.03 16.94
N LYS A 283 32.21 2.06 16.18
CA LYS A 283 33.49 2.20 15.49
C LYS A 283 33.24 2.89 14.15
N ASP A 284 33.99 3.95 13.89
CA ASP A 284 33.99 4.64 12.60
C ASP A 284 34.88 3.89 11.59
N ILE A 285 34.55 2.62 11.35
CA ILE A 285 35.27 1.72 10.44
C ILE A 285 34.29 1.28 9.36
N ARG A 286 34.70 1.38 8.09
CA ARG A 286 33.85 0.94 6.98
C ARG A 286 33.67 -0.57 7.03
N PHE A 287 32.47 -1.04 6.71
CA PHE A 287 32.15 -2.47 6.83
C PHE A 287 33.11 -3.35 6.02
N GLU A 288 33.56 -2.88 4.85
CA GLU A 288 34.47 -3.61 3.98
C GLU A 288 35.85 -3.84 4.61
N GLN A 289 36.29 -2.98 5.53
CA GLN A 289 37.58 -3.14 6.20
C GLN A 289 37.55 -4.31 7.18
N TYR A 290 36.37 -4.74 7.64
CA TYR A 290 36.25 -5.92 8.51
C TYR A 290 36.69 -7.22 7.82
N TYR A 291 36.74 -7.26 6.49
CA TYR A 291 37.23 -8.43 5.74
C TYR A 291 38.74 -8.64 5.85
N ASP A 292 39.51 -7.58 6.15
CA ASP A 292 40.97 -7.65 6.23
C ASP A 292 41.47 -8.10 7.60
N TYR A 293 40.61 -8.05 8.63
CA TYR A 293 40.97 -8.42 10.00
C TYR A 293 40.86 -9.92 10.24
N LYS A 294 41.79 -10.45 11.03
CA LYS A 294 41.73 -11.81 11.58
C LYS A 294 40.74 -11.88 12.76
N PRO A 295 40.21 -13.06 13.11
CA PRO A 295 39.23 -13.20 14.20
C PRO A 295 39.69 -12.59 15.54
N HIS A 296 40.95 -12.79 15.92
CA HIS A 296 41.49 -12.21 17.16
C HIS A 296 41.55 -10.68 17.12
N GLU A 297 41.87 -10.08 15.97
CA GLU A 297 41.94 -8.63 15.81
C GLU A 297 40.54 -8.01 15.93
N ILE A 298 39.51 -8.68 15.40
CA ILE A 298 38.11 -8.27 15.57
C ILE A 298 37.71 -8.37 17.05
N GLY A 299 38.06 -9.47 17.72
CA GLY A 299 37.82 -9.65 19.15
C GLY A 299 38.46 -8.55 20.01
N GLU A 300 39.71 -8.20 19.74
CA GLU A 300 40.41 -7.10 20.42
C GLU A 300 39.78 -5.74 20.11
N LEU A 301 39.48 -5.46 18.84
CA LEU A 301 38.87 -4.21 18.38
C LEU A 301 37.53 -3.93 19.09
N LEU A 302 36.73 -4.98 19.28
CA LEU A 302 35.42 -4.94 19.94
C LEU A 302 35.50 -5.10 21.46
N ARG A 303 36.70 -5.23 22.04
CA ARG A 303 36.92 -5.53 23.46
C ARG A 303 36.10 -6.75 23.91
N ALA A 304 36.07 -7.76 23.05
CA ALA A 304 35.38 -9.03 23.23
C ALA A 304 36.27 -10.16 22.69
N PRO A 305 37.40 -10.48 23.34
CA PRO A 305 38.40 -11.42 22.82
C PRO A 305 37.94 -12.89 22.78
N LYS A 306 36.75 -13.19 23.31
CA LYS A 306 36.13 -14.51 23.30
C LYS A 306 35.13 -14.73 22.14
N LEU A 307 35.01 -13.74 21.25
CA LEU A 307 34.17 -13.82 20.05
C LEU A 307 34.82 -14.68 18.96
#